data_AF-A0A0C9T4K0-F1
#
_entry.id   AF-A0A0C9T4K0-F1
#
_cell.length_a   1.000
_cell.length_b   1.000
_cell.length_c   1.000
_cell.angle_alpha   90.00
_cell.angle_beta   90.00
_cell.angle_gamma   90.00
#
_symmetry.space_group_name_H-M   'P 1'
#
loop_
_entity.id
_entity.type
_entity.pdbx_description
1 polymer ?
#
loop_
_entity_poly.entity_id
_entity_poly.type
_entity_poly.pdbx_seq_one_letter_code
_entity_poly.pdbx_strand_id
1 'polypeptide(L)'
;MDINQFRDALDAYSRAIRINPYISEVWFNLGSLYESSNNQISDAIDAYARASEFDPSNHVISQRLQLLKTAQATGGQLPAAPGPQDVHPTAYASTVVPPSGLTDRLFSYSPRQH
;
A
#
# COMPACT_ATOMS: atom_id res chain seq x y z
N MET A 1 13.70 5.90 -15.04
CA MET A 1 13.74 6.66 -13.79
C MET A 1 15.19 7.06 -13.52
N ASP A 2 15.46 8.32 -13.16
CA ASP A 2 16.81 8.75 -12.78
C ASP A 2 17.15 8.29 -11.36
N ILE A 3 18.41 7.88 -11.13
CA ILE A 3 18.91 7.39 -9.84
C ILE A 3 18.68 8.42 -8.72
N ASN A 4 18.78 9.72 -9.03
CA ASN A 4 18.51 10.79 -8.07
C ASN A 4 17.04 10.85 -7.67
N GLN A 5 16.11 10.66 -8.61
CA GLN A 5 14.68 10.66 -8.30
C GLN A 5 14.28 9.43 -7.49
N PHE A 6 14.95 8.29 -7.71
CA PHE A 6 14.73 7.09 -6.91
C PHE A 6 15.13 7.28 -5.46
N ARG A 7 16.31 7.86 -5.22
CA ARG A 7 16.80 8.12 -3.87
C ARG A 7 15.95 9.14 -3.13
N ASP A 8 15.51 10.20 -3.81
CA ASP A 8 14.67 11.24 -3.22
C ASP A 8 13.29 10.69 -2.83
N ALA A 9 12.67 9.91 -3.72
CA ALA A 9 11.40 9.25 -3.45
C ALA A 9 11.50 8.24 -2.29
N LEU A 10 12.57 7.44 -2.24
CA LEU A 10 12.82 6.55 -1.10
C LEU A 10 12.96 7.32 0.22
N ASP A 11 13.67 8.44 0.23
CA ASP A 11 13.79 9.28 1.42
C ASP A 11 12.43 9.83 1.85
N ALA A 12 11.64 10.34 0.91
CA ALA A 12 10.29 10.86 1.17
C ALA A 12 9.36 9.77 1.74
N TYR A 13 9.34 8.58 1.14
CA TYR A 13 8.54 7.46 1.65
C TYR A 13 9.05 6.97 3.00
N SER A 14 10.37 6.96 3.24
CA SER A 14 10.92 6.59 4.56
C SER A 14 10.45 7.55 5.67
N ARG A 15 10.37 8.86 5.37
CA ARG A 15 9.82 9.86 6.29
C ARG A 15 8.32 9.65 6.50
N ALA A 16 7.57 9.37 5.44
CA ALA A 16 6.14 9.09 5.54
C ALA A 16 5.86 7.84 6.40
N ILE A 17 6.59 6.74 6.19
CA ILE A 17 6.47 5.51 6.98
C ILE A 17 6.81 5.78 8.46
N ARG A 18 7.80 6.63 8.74
CA ARG A 18 8.14 7.03 10.12
C ARG A 18 7.03 7.86 10.79
N ILE A 19 6.28 8.64 10.03
CA ILE A 19 5.16 9.44 10.55
C ILE A 19 3.93 8.56 10.76
N ASN A 20 3.57 7.74 9.77
CA ASN A 20 2.48 6.80 9.86
C ASN A 20 2.75 5.55 9.01
N PRO A 21 3.10 4.41 9.64
CA PRO A 21 3.46 3.19 8.92
C PRO A 21 2.23 2.43 8.38
N TYR A 22 1.01 2.83 8.76
CA TYR A 22 -0.23 2.13 8.39
C TYR A 22 -0.89 2.68 7.12
N ILE A 23 -0.23 3.60 6.41
CA ILE A 23 -0.77 4.17 5.17
C ILE A 23 -0.47 3.21 4.01
N SER A 24 -1.47 2.43 3.60
CA SER A 24 -1.41 1.52 2.45
C SER A 24 -0.91 2.20 1.17
N GLU A 25 -1.30 3.45 0.94
CA GLU A 25 -0.92 4.22 -0.25
C GLU A 25 0.60 4.51 -0.33
N VAL A 26 1.26 4.70 0.81
CA VAL A 26 2.72 4.91 0.85
C VAL A 26 3.43 3.64 0.41
N TRP A 27 2.96 2.48 0.88
CA TRP A 27 3.46 1.17 0.46
C TRP A 27 3.14 0.87 -1.01
N PHE A 28 1.97 1.28 -1.50
CA PHE A 28 1.59 1.17 -2.92
C PHE A 28 2.53 1.99 -3.82
N ASN A 29 2.79 3.24 -3.44
CA ASN A 29 3.66 4.13 -4.19
C ASN A 29 5.13 3.66 -4.14
N LEU A 30 5.58 3.11 -3.01
CA LEU A 30 6.88 2.45 -2.89
C LEU A 30 7.01 1.26 -3.85
N GLY A 31 5.98 0.43 -3.97
CA GLY A 31 5.94 -0.69 -4.92
C GLY A 31 6.05 -0.22 -6.37
N SER A 32 5.32 0.84 -6.73
CA SER A 32 5.38 1.46 -8.06
C SER A 32 6.77 2.01 -8.38
N LEU A 33 7.46 2.54 -7.35
CA LEU A 33 8.84 3.00 -7.46
C LEU A 33 9.80 1.86 -7.82
N TYR A 34 9.63 0.70 -7.20
CA TYR A 34 10.42 -0.51 -7.49
C TYR A 34 10.10 -1.09 -8.87
N GLU A 35 8.83 -1.07 -9.32
CA GLU A 35 8.48 -1.45 -10.69
C GLU A 35 9.23 -0.59 -11.72
N SER A 36 9.32 0.71 -11.48
CA SER A 36 10.04 1.67 -12.34
C SER A 36 11.56 1.56 -12.23
N SER A 37 12.06 0.87 -11.21
CA SER A 37 13.49 0.76 -10.90
C SER A 37 14.03 -0.60 -11.29
N ASN A 38 14.68 -0.62 -12.45
CA ASN A 38 15.52 -1.73 -12.92
C ASN A 38 14.88 -3.14 -12.80
N ASN A 39 13.55 -3.22 -12.93
CA ASN A 39 12.77 -4.47 -12.88
C ASN A 39 12.85 -5.19 -11.51
N GLN A 40 12.87 -4.44 -10.40
CA GLN A 40 12.82 -4.96 -9.03
C GLN A 40 11.41 -5.48 -8.65
N ILE A 41 10.93 -6.48 -9.38
CA ILE A 41 9.60 -7.06 -9.18
C ILE A 41 9.43 -7.68 -7.79
N SER A 42 10.48 -8.32 -7.26
CA SER A 42 10.43 -8.93 -5.93
C SER A 42 10.21 -7.89 -4.81
N ASP A 43 10.95 -6.77 -4.85
CA ASP A 43 10.78 -5.67 -3.88
C ASP A 43 9.41 -4.99 -4.05
N ALA A 44 8.93 -4.84 -5.29
CA ALA A 44 7.59 -4.32 -5.56
C ALA A 44 6.50 -5.21 -4.94
N ILE A 45 6.59 -6.54 -5.12
CA ILE A 45 5.64 -7.50 -4.54
C ILE A 45 5.59 -7.38 -3.02
N ASP A 46 6.74 -7.25 -2.36
CA ASP A 46 6.79 -7.10 -0.90
C ASP A 46 6.08 -5.81 -0.45
N ALA A 47 6.38 -4.68 -1.10
CA ALA A 47 5.73 -3.40 -0.82
C ALA A 47 4.21 -3.46 -1.03
N TYR A 48 3.73 -4.02 -2.14
CA TYR A 48 2.29 -4.19 -2.38
C TYR A 48 1.63 -5.19 -1.44
N ALA A 49 2.35 -6.22 -0.98
CA ALA A 49 1.85 -7.14 0.03
C ALA A 49 1.60 -6.38 1.34
N ARG A 50 2.56 -5.57 1.81
CA ARG A 50 2.39 -4.70 2.99
C ARG A 50 1.21 -3.75 2.81
N ALA A 51 1.09 -3.11 1.64
CA ALA A 51 -0.03 -2.23 1.33
C ALA A 51 -1.39 -2.94 1.47
N SER A 52 -1.48 -4.19 1.01
CA SER A 52 -2.67 -5.03 1.10
C SER A 52 -2.98 -5.51 2.53
N GLU A 53 -1.97 -5.60 3.40
CA GLU A 53 -2.19 -5.91 4.82
C GLU A 53 -2.88 -4.75 5.55
N PHE A 54 -2.56 -3.52 5.18
CA PHE A 54 -3.15 -2.32 5.79
C PHE A 54 -4.50 -1.93 5.19
N ASP A 55 -4.68 -2.11 3.88
CA ASP A 55 -5.96 -1.88 3.19
C ASP A 55 -6.33 -3.07 2.28
N PRO A 56 -6.91 -4.14 2.84
CA PRO A 56 -7.37 -5.28 2.06
C PRO A 56 -8.62 -4.99 1.23
N SER A 57 -9.32 -3.88 1.51
CA SER A 57 -10.52 -3.45 0.77
C SER A 57 -10.15 -2.78 -0.55
N ASN A 58 -8.91 -2.31 -0.69
CA ASN A 58 -8.43 -1.66 -1.90
C ASN A 58 -8.10 -2.70 -2.98
N HIS A 59 -9.07 -2.89 -3.87
CA HIS A 59 -8.93 -3.79 -5.02
C HIS A 59 -7.77 -3.43 -5.96
N VAL A 60 -7.36 -2.16 -6.02
CA VAL A 60 -6.24 -1.72 -6.88
C VAL A 60 -4.94 -2.36 -6.42
N ILE A 61 -4.69 -2.38 -5.10
CA ILE A 61 -3.50 -3.00 -4.50
C ILE A 61 -3.48 -4.50 -4.78
N SER A 62 -4.61 -5.17 -4.50
CA SER A 62 -4.74 -6.62 -4.71
C SER A 62 -4.57 -7.01 -6.18
N GLN A 63 -5.14 -6.24 -7.11
CA GLN A 63 -4.97 -6.46 -8.55
C GLN A 63 -3.52 -6.27 -8.97
N ARG A 64 -2.82 -5.23 -8.46
CA ARG A 64 -1.42 -5.00 -8.80
C ARG A 64 -0.49 -6.08 -8.26
N LEU A 65 -0.69 -6.50 -7.01
CA LEU A 65 0.06 -7.60 -6.41
C LEU A 65 -0.09 -8.90 -7.22
N GLN A 66 -1.31 -9.21 -7.68
CA GLN A 66 -1.58 -10.39 -8.50
C GLN A 66 -0.83 -10.31 -9.84
N LEU A 67 -0.90 -9.16 -10.52
CA LEU A 67 -0.21 -8.92 -11.79
C LEU A 67 1.31 -9.09 -11.64
N LEU A 68 1.90 -8.54 -10.58
CA LEU A 68 3.33 -8.64 -10.32
C LEU A 68 3.80 -10.06 -10.07
N LYS A 69 3.04 -10.83 -9.27
CA LYS A 69 3.33 -12.25 -9.05
C LYS A 69 3.28 -13.05 -10.35
N THR A 70 2.31 -12.75 -11.22
CA THR A 70 2.25 -13.40 -12.54
C THR A 70 3.42 -13.00 -13.43
N ALA A 71 3.82 -11.73 -13.43
CA ALA A 71 4.98 -11.28 -14.21
C ALA A 71 6.29 -11.88 -13.71
N GLN A 72 6.47 -12.01 -12.39
CA GLN A 72 7.61 -12.70 -11.80
C GLN A 72 7.67 -14.17 -12.27
N ALA A 73 6.52 -14.85 -12.35
CA ALA A 73 6.43 -16.24 -12.80
C ALA A 73 6.60 -16.39 -14.32
N THR A 74 6.16 -15.41 -15.11
CA THR A 74 6.15 -15.48 -16.59
C THR A 74 7.40 -14.84 -17.22
N GLY A 75 8.17 -14.07 -16.46
CA GLY A 75 9.34 -13.31 -16.96
C GLY A 75 8.98 -12.22 -17.97
N GLY A 76 7.69 -11.87 -18.10
CA GLY A 76 7.16 -10.96 -19.10
C GLY A 76 7.09 -9.51 -18.60
N GLN A 77 7.33 -8.56 -19.51
CA GLN A 77 7.26 -7.12 -19.24
C GLN A 77 5.86 -6.71 -18.76
N LEU A 78 5.81 -6.00 -17.63
CA LEU A 78 4.57 -5.45 -17.08
C LEU A 78 4.17 -4.15 -17.78
N PRO A 79 2.87 -3.85 -17.90
CA PRO A 79 2.42 -2.50 -18.18
C PRO A 79 2.76 -1.60 -16.99
N ALA A 80 3.29 -0.40 -17.26
CA ALA A 80 3.65 0.56 -16.24
C ALA A 80 2.55 0.70 -15.17
N ALA A 81 2.94 0.73 -13.89
CA ALA A 81 2.03 1.01 -12.79
C ALA A 81 1.23 2.29 -13.07
N PRO A 82 -0.07 2.35 -12.70
CA PRO A 82 -0.80 3.61 -12.74
C PRO A 82 -0.03 4.62 -11.89
N GLY A 83 0.11 5.85 -12.42
CA GLY A 83 0.85 6.91 -11.76
C GLY A 83 0.35 7.17 -10.33
N PRO A 84 1.20 7.74 -9.46
CA PRO A 84 0.83 8.02 -8.09
C PRO A 84 -0.48 8.80 -8.07
N GLN A 85 -1.47 8.30 -7.34
CA GLN A 85 -2.70 9.04 -7.10
C GLN A 85 -2.32 10.26 -6.24
N ASP A 86 -2.70 11.46 -6.70
CA ASP A 86 -2.40 12.74 -6.05
C ASP A 86 -3.05 12.77 -4.66
N VAL A 87 -2.27 12.41 -3.66
CA VAL A 87 -2.72 12.37 -2.27
C VAL A 87 -2.54 13.73 -1.63
N HIS A 88 -3.66 14.37 -1.35
CA HIS A 88 -3.67 15.62 -0.61
C HIS A 88 -3.12 15.39 0.82
N PRO A 89 -2.12 16.16 1.28
CA PRO A 89 -1.40 15.93 2.54
C PRO A 89 -2.29 16.00 3.80
N THR A 90 -3.49 16.57 3.69
CA THR A 90 -4.49 16.65 4.77
C THR A 90 -5.22 15.34 5.05
N ALA A 91 -5.15 14.34 4.16
CA ALA A 91 -5.83 13.06 4.38
C ALA A 91 -5.19 12.23 5.52
N TYR A 92 -3.89 12.41 5.76
CA TYR A 92 -3.13 11.59 6.70
C TYR A 92 -3.02 12.17 8.12
N ALA A 93 -3.35 13.45 8.28
CA ALA A 93 -3.27 14.13 9.57
C ALA A 93 -4.33 13.64 10.59
N SER A 94 -5.37 12.93 10.12
CA SER A 94 -6.59 12.71 10.91
C SER A 94 -6.83 11.26 11.35
N THR A 95 -6.06 10.28 10.88
CA THR A 95 -6.40 8.86 11.06
C THR A 95 -5.24 8.05 11.62
N VAL A 96 -4.84 8.38 12.86
CA VAL A 96 -4.09 7.46 13.72
C VAL A 96 -5.09 6.47 14.32
N VAL A 97 -5.52 5.48 13.53
CA VAL A 97 -6.25 4.33 14.06
C VAL A 97 -5.53 3.08 13.54
N PRO A 98 -4.76 2.36 14.37
CA PRO A 98 -4.14 1.12 13.95
C PRO A 98 -5.23 0.11 13.58
N PRO A 99 -4.99 -0.79 12.60
CA PRO A 99 -5.97 -1.82 12.26
C PRO A 99 -6.14 -2.75 13.47
N SER A 100 -7.29 -2.62 14.12
CA SER A 100 -7.70 -3.52 15.19
C SER A 100 -8.05 -4.86 14.56
N GLY A 101 -7.12 -5.80 14.62
CA GLY A 101 -7.38 -7.20 14.32
C GLY A 101 -8.51 -7.70 15.22
N LEU A 102 -9.62 -8.06 14.59
CA LEU A 102 -10.57 -9.10 14.97
C LEU A 102 -10.62 -9.45 16.47
N THR A 103 -11.62 -8.93 17.19
CA THR A 103 -12.18 -9.67 18.33
C THR A 103 -13.70 -9.52 18.33
N ASP A 104 -14.32 -10.59 17.84
CA ASP A 104 -15.51 -11.26 18.37
C ASP A 104 -16.82 -10.49 18.56
N ARG A 105 -17.76 -10.81 17.66
CA ARG A 105 -19.16 -11.19 17.92
C ARG A 105 -19.89 -10.56 19.11
N LEU A 106 -21.05 -9.97 18.75
CA LEU A 106 -22.35 -10.11 19.42
C LEU A 106 -22.41 -9.71 20.89
N PHE A 107 -22.95 -8.53 21.18
CA PHE A 107 -24.06 -8.44 22.14
C PHE A 107 -24.97 -7.27 21.77
N SER A 108 -26.09 -7.63 21.15
CA SER A 108 -27.25 -6.77 20.99
C SER A 108 -27.78 -6.41 22.38
N TYR A 109 -27.65 -5.15 22.79
CA TYR A 109 -28.30 -4.66 24.00
C TYR A 109 -29.63 -4.01 23.60
N SER A 110 -30.69 -4.81 23.69
CA SER A 110 -32.07 -4.31 23.64
C SER A 110 -32.41 -3.67 24.98
N PRO A 111 -32.84 -2.40 25.06
CA PRO A 111 -33.48 -1.90 26.27
C PRO A 111 -34.92 -2.40 26.29
N ARG A 112 -35.18 -3.37 27.16
CA ARG A 112 -36.53 -3.84 27.50
C ARG A 112 -37.21 -2.80 28.40
N GLN A 113 -38.44 -2.45 28.01
CA GLN A 113 -39.39 -1.55 28.67
C GLN A 113 -39.48 -1.73 30.19
N HIS A 114 -39.58 -0.61 30.93
CA HIS A 114 -40.65 -0.37 31.91
C HIS A 114 -40.85 1.12 32.16
#